data_AF-A0A0C9RAX6-F1
#
_entry.id   AF-A0A0C9RAX6-F1
#
_cell.length_a   1.000
_cell.length_b   1.000
_cell.length_c   1.000
_cell.angle_alpha   90.00
_cell.angle_beta   90.00
_cell.angle_gamma   90.00
#
_symmetry.space_group_name_H-M   'P 1'
#
loop_
_entity.id
_entity.type
_entity.pdbx_description
1 polymer ?
#
loop_
_entity_poly.entity_id
_entity_poly.type
_entity_poly.pdbx_seq_one_letter_code
_entity_poly.pdbx_strand_id
1 'polypeptide(L)'
;MSSEIHTVAQSEPSELIAVLANVGLYTTALHLCEEFKISKCSVLETLSSQSLRLSETENNDAWDWLIQNNVYDIVGCSGNAADVSWRLLERLTLDNEKEESSELHKAVGKKLLHLGAFLPQWLMRSYKMRNPAELLRIILSSGRLLEACDLAVDYVNAILGDGIEYFGLKQPIVATGVPVWLPFNTIELLLMELKEAMKEDNTYVESYGRLKKALDLYVETVVRVSEDMVRFKVSKLAIEHKTP
;
A
#
# COMPACT_ATOMS: atom_id res chain seq x y z
N MET A 1 -26.74 -27.10 -18.56
CA MET A 1 -25.64 -27.12 -19.56
C MET A 1 -25.87 -26.20 -20.76
N SER A 2 -26.89 -26.36 -21.63
CA SER A 2 -27.06 -25.44 -22.79
C SER A 2 -27.54 -24.02 -22.45
N SER A 3 -28.32 -23.88 -21.36
CA SER A 3 -28.81 -22.58 -20.87
C SER A 3 -27.74 -21.69 -20.24
N GLU A 4 -26.78 -22.29 -19.54
CA GLU A 4 -25.72 -21.56 -18.80
C GLU A 4 -24.69 -20.97 -19.77
N ILE A 5 -24.34 -21.73 -20.82
CA ILE A 5 -23.44 -21.27 -21.89
C ILE A 5 -24.06 -20.08 -22.65
N HIS A 6 -25.38 -20.10 -22.88
CA HIS A 6 -26.09 -19.02 -23.57
C HIS A 6 -26.17 -17.73 -22.74
N THR A 7 -26.18 -17.85 -21.41
CA THR A 7 -26.19 -16.71 -20.48
C THR A 7 -24.82 -16.04 -20.44
N VAL A 8 -23.75 -16.83 -20.38
CA VAL A 8 -22.36 -16.33 -20.43
C VAL A 8 -22.04 -15.64 -21.77
N ALA A 9 -22.63 -16.10 -22.87
CA ALA A 9 -22.42 -15.52 -24.20
C ALA A 9 -23.08 -14.13 -24.40
N GLN A 10 -23.99 -13.71 -23.51
CA GLN A 10 -24.66 -12.41 -23.56
C GLN A 10 -24.19 -11.43 -22.47
N SER A 11 -23.36 -11.89 -21.55
CA SER A 11 -22.85 -11.07 -20.44
C SER A 11 -21.80 -10.07 -20.91
N GLU A 12 -21.84 -8.87 -20.31
CA GLU A 12 -20.76 -7.90 -20.50
C GLU A 12 -19.44 -8.47 -19.95
N PRO A 13 -18.26 -8.10 -20.52
CA PRO A 13 -16.97 -8.61 -20.05
C PRO A 13 -16.73 -8.41 -18.55
N SER A 14 -17.26 -7.33 -17.97
CA SER A 14 -17.25 -7.04 -16.54
C SER A 14 -17.96 -8.09 -15.70
N GLU A 15 -19.15 -8.56 -16.14
CA GLU A 15 -19.91 -9.61 -15.47
C GLU A 15 -19.19 -10.95 -15.55
N LEU A 16 -18.64 -11.29 -16.71
CA LEU A 16 -17.86 -12.51 -16.89
C LEU A 16 -16.63 -12.53 -15.98
N ILE A 17 -15.89 -11.42 -15.91
CA ILE A 17 -14.75 -11.27 -14.99
C ILE A 17 -15.18 -11.47 -13.53
N ALA A 18 -16.31 -10.89 -13.12
CA ALA A 18 -16.83 -11.05 -11.77
C ALA A 18 -17.22 -12.51 -11.47
N VAL A 19 -17.85 -13.21 -12.42
CA VAL A 19 -18.18 -14.63 -12.28
C VAL A 19 -16.92 -15.47 -12.15
N LEU A 20 -15.92 -15.25 -13.01
CA LEU A 20 -14.64 -15.98 -12.96
C LEU A 20 -13.92 -15.76 -11.63
N ALA A 21 -13.86 -14.53 -11.13
CA ALA A 21 -13.25 -14.23 -9.84
C ALA A 21 -13.99 -14.91 -8.68
N ASN A 22 -15.32 -14.95 -8.71
CA ASN A 22 -16.12 -15.60 -7.66
C ASN A 22 -15.97 -17.14 -7.64
N VAL A 23 -15.78 -17.76 -8.80
CA VAL A 23 -15.53 -19.21 -8.93
C VAL A 23 -14.06 -19.57 -8.67
N GLY A 24 -13.19 -18.57 -8.51
CA GLY A 24 -11.79 -18.76 -8.17
C GLY A 24 -10.84 -18.90 -9.37
N LEU A 25 -11.25 -18.50 -10.57
CA LEU A 25 -10.41 -18.50 -11.79
C LEU A 25 -9.73 -17.14 -11.99
N TYR A 26 -8.88 -16.74 -11.03
CA TYR A 26 -8.28 -15.41 -10.96
C TYR A 26 -7.32 -15.12 -12.10
N THR A 27 -6.45 -16.06 -12.47
CA THR A 27 -5.49 -15.86 -13.58
C THR A 27 -6.21 -15.57 -14.90
N THR A 28 -7.27 -16.32 -15.19
CA THR A 28 -8.12 -16.10 -16.36
C THR A 28 -8.86 -14.76 -16.26
N ALA A 29 -9.44 -14.44 -15.11
CA ALA A 29 -10.13 -13.16 -14.89
C ALA A 29 -9.19 -11.96 -15.11
N LEU A 30 -7.96 -12.01 -14.59
CA LEU A 30 -6.95 -10.97 -14.78
C LEU A 30 -6.50 -10.83 -16.24
N HIS A 31 -6.38 -11.95 -16.96
CA HIS A 31 -6.10 -11.91 -18.39
C HIS A 31 -7.21 -11.19 -19.16
N LEU A 32 -8.48 -11.50 -18.86
CA LEU A 32 -9.61 -10.79 -19.47
C LEU A 32 -9.64 -9.30 -19.08
N CYS A 33 -9.31 -8.94 -17.84
CA CYS A 33 -9.16 -7.54 -17.45
C CYS A 33 -8.14 -6.81 -18.34
N GLU A 34 -7.02 -7.45 -18.68
CA GLU A 34 -6.02 -6.87 -19.58
C GLU A 34 -6.57 -6.70 -21.01
N GLU A 35 -7.13 -7.77 -21.57
CA GLU A 35 -7.68 -7.76 -22.94
C GLU A 35 -8.79 -6.71 -23.14
N PHE A 36 -9.69 -6.59 -22.16
CA PHE A 36 -10.80 -5.65 -22.20
C PHE A 36 -10.48 -4.28 -21.55
N LYS A 37 -9.25 -4.07 -21.05
CA LYS A 37 -8.81 -2.84 -20.36
C LYS A 37 -9.70 -2.45 -19.17
N ILE A 38 -10.18 -3.44 -18.44
CA ILE A 38 -10.99 -3.28 -17.22
C ILE A 38 -10.06 -3.30 -16.00
N SER A 39 -10.42 -2.56 -14.94
CA SER A 39 -9.63 -2.57 -13.70
C SER A 39 -9.54 -3.98 -13.10
N LYS A 40 -8.34 -4.34 -12.64
CA LYS A 40 -8.05 -5.62 -11.98
C LYS A 40 -8.40 -5.63 -10.48
N CYS A 41 -8.81 -4.48 -9.93
CA CYS A 41 -9.05 -4.31 -8.49
C CYS A 41 -10.04 -5.33 -7.94
N SER A 42 -11.22 -5.46 -8.55
CA SER A 42 -12.29 -6.35 -8.04
C SER A 42 -11.87 -7.82 -7.98
N VAL A 43 -11.03 -8.26 -8.91
CA VAL A 43 -10.50 -9.63 -8.96
C VAL A 43 -9.57 -9.88 -7.77
N LEU A 44 -8.64 -8.96 -7.50
CA LEU A 44 -7.71 -9.07 -6.38
C LEU A 44 -8.38 -8.83 -5.01
N GLU A 45 -9.40 -7.99 -4.94
CA GLU A 45 -10.23 -7.83 -3.73
C GLU A 45 -11.00 -9.12 -3.40
N THR A 46 -11.49 -9.82 -4.43
CA THR A 46 -12.14 -11.12 -4.27
C THR A 46 -11.14 -12.15 -3.76
N LEU A 47 -9.96 -12.26 -4.38
CA LEU A 47 -8.90 -13.14 -3.92
C LEU A 47 -8.47 -12.82 -2.48
N SER A 48 -8.32 -11.55 -2.13
CA SER A 48 -7.98 -11.11 -0.76
C SER A 48 -8.99 -11.63 0.27
N SER A 49 -10.28 -11.57 -0.08
CA SER A 49 -11.35 -12.08 0.78
C SER A 49 -11.29 -13.59 0.93
N GLN A 50 -10.96 -14.31 -0.13
CA GLN A 50 -10.80 -15.77 -0.10
C GLN A 50 -9.58 -16.18 0.72
N SER A 51 -8.43 -15.53 0.52
CA SER A 51 -7.22 -15.81 1.28
C SER A 51 -7.42 -15.62 2.78
N LEU A 52 -8.09 -14.54 3.17
CA LEU A 52 -8.46 -14.32 4.58
C LEU A 52 -9.39 -15.42 5.09
N ARG A 53 -10.44 -15.75 4.35
CA ARG A 53 -11.40 -16.80 4.76
C ARG A 53 -10.74 -18.17 4.94
N LEU A 54 -9.79 -18.52 4.08
CA LEU A 54 -9.03 -19.78 4.21
C LEU A 54 -8.12 -19.81 5.43
N SER A 55 -7.62 -18.64 5.88
CA SER A 55 -6.85 -18.57 7.12
C SER A 55 -7.70 -18.73 8.38
N GLU A 56 -8.99 -18.40 8.31
CA GLU A 56 -9.93 -18.52 9.43
C GLU A 56 -10.61 -19.89 9.48
N THR A 57 -10.85 -20.48 8.31
CA THR A 57 -11.58 -21.74 8.17
C THR A 57 -10.89 -22.67 7.18
N GLU A 58 -10.49 -23.85 7.65
CA GLU A 58 -9.96 -24.88 6.76
C GLU A 58 -11.05 -25.32 5.78
N ASN A 59 -10.76 -25.16 4.48
CA ASN A 59 -11.62 -25.63 3.41
C ASN A 59 -10.85 -26.64 2.58
N ASN A 60 -11.26 -27.91 2.65
CA ASN A 60 -10.61 -29.00 1.92
C ASN A 60 -10.72 -28.83 0.40
N ASP A 61 -11.76 -28.14 -0.08
CA ASP A 61 -12.01 -27.91 -1.51
C ASP A 61 -11.19 -26.71 -2.04
N ALA A 62 -10.41 -26.05 -1.19
CA ALA A 62 -9.59 -24.90 -1.60
C ALA A 62 -8.56 -25.26 -2.67
N TRP A 63 -8.04 -26.49 -2.64
CA TRP A 63 -7.06 -26.96 -3.60
C TRP A 63 -7.59 -26.99 -5.03
N ASP A 64 -8.88 -27.26 -5.21
CA ASP A 64 -9.51 -27.37 -6.52
C ASP A 64 -9.40 -26.06 -7.30
N TRP A 65 -9.67 -24.92 -6.65
CA TRP A 65 -9.54 -23.62 -7.31
C TRP A 65 -8.09 -23.12 -7.33
N LEU A 66 -7.27 -23.44 -6.32
CA LEU A 66 -5.87 -23.01 -6.28
C LEU A 66 -5.07 -23.56 -7.45
N ILE A 67 -5.21 -24.85 -7.76
CA ILE A 67 -4.48 -25.51 -8.85
C ILE A 67 -4.83 -24.89 -10.23
N GLN A 68 -6.06 -24.42 -10.40
CA GLN A 68 -6.50 -23.73 -11.63
C GLN A 68 -5.80 -22.38 -11.85
N ASN A 69 -5.14 -21.83 -10.83
CA ASN A 69 -4.39 -20.56 -10.90
C ASN A 69 -2.89 -20.75 -11.11
N ASN A 70 -2.46 -21.91 -11.62
CA ASN A 70 -1.06 -22.21 -11.93
C ASN A 70 -0.12 -21.95 -10.73
N VAL A 71 -0.44 -22.53 -9.57
CA VAL A 71 0.31 -22.37 -8.31
C VAL A 71 1.49 -23.34 -8.15
N TYR A 72 1.81 -24.14 -9.18
CA TYR A 72 2.77 -25.26 -9.08
C TYR A 72 4.17 -24.85 -8.57
N ASP A 73 4.62 -23.65 -8.90
CA ASP A 73 5.87 -23.01 -8.47
C ASP A 73 5.84 -22.55 -7.00
N ILE A 74 4.64 -22.32 -6.44
CA ILE A 74 4.43 -21.80 -5.08
C ILE A 74 4.19 -22.94 -4.07
N VAL A 75 3.48 -23.99 -4.50
CA VAL A 75 3.03 -25.10 -3.64
C VAL A 75 4.18 -25.81 -2.94
N GLY A 76 5.33 -25.98 -3.60
CA GLY A 76 6.50 -26.65 -3.00
C GLY A 76 7.12 -25.92 -1.80
N CYS A 77 6.71 -24.68 -1.55
CA CYS A 77 7.33 -23.81 -0.55
C CYS A 77 6.39 -23.45 0.63
N SER A 78 5.17 -23.99 0.71
CA SER A 78 4.15 -23.69 1.74
C SER A 78 3.46 -24.97 2.25
N GLY A 79 3.03 -24.96 3.53
CA GLY A 79 2.51 -26.13 4.22
C GLY A 79 1.00 -26.33 4.14
N ASN A 80 0.22 -25.33 3.73
CA ASN A 80 -1.25 -25.42 3.68
C ASN A 80 -1.86 -24.54 2.56
N ALA A 81 -3.15 -24.79 2.25
CA ALA A 81 -3.87 -24.06 1.21
C ALA A 81 -3.97 -22.54 1.46
N ALA A 82 -4.03 -22.13 2.73
CA ALA A 82 -4.10 -20.72 3.09
C ALA A 82 -2.80 -19.99 2.72
N ASP A 83 -1.61 -20.49 3.09
CA ASP A 83 -0.37 -19.79 2.69
C ASP A 83 -0.12 -19.83 1.17
N VAL A 84 -0.55 -20.90 0.47
CA VAL A 84 -0.51 -20.90 -1.01
C VAL A 84 -1.43 -19.80 -1.56
N SER A 85 -2.62 -19.60 -1.00
CA SER A 85 -3.53 -18.53 -1.43
C SER A 85 -2.94 -17.13 -1.20
N TRP A 86 -2.27 -16.90 -0.06
CA TRP A 86 -1.64 -15.62 0.25
C TRP A 86 -0.47 -15.31 -0.67
N ARG A 87 0.32 -16.33 -1.01
CA ARG A 87 1.41 -16.18 -1.99
C ARG A 87 0.90 -16.00 -3.40
N LEU A 88 -0.21 -16.62 -3.76
CA LEU A 88 -0.89 -16.36 -5.02
C LEU A 88 -1.35 -14.89 -5.08
N LEU A 89 -1.94 -14.36 -4.01
CA LEU A 89 -2.32 -12.95 -3.91
C LEU A 89 -1.11 -12.02 -4.06
N GLU A 90 -0.01 -12.32 -3.37
CA GLU A 90 1.26 -11.59 -3.51
C GLU A 90 1.74 -11.57 -4.96
N ARG A 91 1.91 -12.75 -5.57
CA ARG A 91 2.36 -12.90 -6.96
C ARG A 91 1.47 -12.12 -7.92
N LEU A 92 0.17 -12.36 -7.89
CA LEU A 92 -0.76 -11.73 -8.82
C LEU A 92 -0.83 -10.21 -8.64
N THR A 93 -0.71 -9.71 -7.41
CA THR A 93 -0.65 -8.26 -7.15
C THR A 93 0.62 -7.65 -7.72
N LEU A 94 1.78 -8.26 -7.47
CA LEU A 94 3.07 -7.72 -7.90
C LEU A 94 3.28 -7.81 -9.42
N ASP A 95 2.87 -8.91 -10.04
CA ASP A 95 3.04 -9.15 -11.49
C ASP A 95 2.13 -8.25 -12.34
N ASN A 96 0.99 -7.81 -11.80
CA ASN A 96 0.00 -7.03 -12.55
C ASN A 96 0.02 -5.52 -12.24
N GLU A 97 0.70 -5.09 -11.17
CA GLU A 97 0.84 -3.68 -10.82
C GLU A 97 1.90 -3.01 -11.71
N LYS A 98 1.55 -1.86 -12.29
CA LYS A 98 2.51 -1.07 -13.08
C LYS A 98 3.57 -0.44 -12.18
N GLU A 99 4.77 -0.19 -12.71
CA GLU A 99 5.94 0.28 -11.95
C GLU A 99 5.65 1.54 -11.11
N GLU A 100 4.92 2.52 -11.66
CA GLU A 100 4.58 3.78 -10.99
C GLU A 100 3.13 3.81 -10.44
N SER A 101 2.50 2.64 -10.32
CA SER A 101 1.13 2.50 -9.84
C SER A 101 1.09 1.88 -8.44
N SER A 102 0.01 2.20 -7.73
CA SER A 102 -0.34 1.60 -6.43
C SER A 102 -1.82 1.20 -6.37
N GLU A 103 -2.49 1.12 -7.53
CA GLU A 103 -3.93 0.85 -7.62
C GLU A 103 -4.30 -0.51 -7.02
N LEU A 104 -3.54 -1.56 -7.35
CA LEU A 104 -3.81 -2.92 -6.87
C LEU A 104 -3.40 -3.07 -5.41
N HIS A 105 -2.26 -2.50 -5.01
CA HIS A 105 -1.86 -2.43 -3.60
C HIS A 105 -2.92 -1.76 -2.74
N LYS A 106 -3.50 -0.65 -3.23
CA LYS A 106 -4.59 0.06 -2.58
C LYS A 106 -5.84 -0.79 -2.47
N ALA A 107 -6.26 -1.44 -3.55
CA ALA A 107 -7.47 -2.27 -3.57
C ALA A 107 -7.35 -3.43 -2.57
N VAL A 108 -6.26 -4.19 -2.65
CA VAL A 108 -5.95 -5.29 -1.73
C VAL A 108 -5.87 -4.79 -0.29
N GLY A 109 -5.06 -3.74 -0.04
CA GLY A 109 -4.87 -3.19 1.30
C GLY A 109 -6.17 -2.67 1.92
N LYS A 110 -6.95 -1.89 1.18
CA LYS A 110 -8.26 -1.42 1.63
C LYS A 110 -9.22 -2.56 1.93
N LYS A 111 -9.25 -3.58 1.07
CA LYS A 111 -10.14 -4.72 1.26
C LYS A 111 -9.79 -5.48 2.54
N LEU A 112 -8.52 -5.75 2.79
CA LEU A 112 -8.06 -6.43 4.01
C LEU A 112 -8.36 -5.60 5.26
N LEU A 113 -8.06 -4.29 5.24
CA LEU A 113 -8.36 -3.41 6.36
C LEU A 113 -9.85 -3.32 6.64
N HIS A 114 -10.68 -3.25 5.60
CA HIS A 114 -12.15 -3.24 5.71
C HIS A 114 -12.69 -4.53 6.35
N LEU A 115 -12.04 -5.68 6.08
CA LEU A 115 -12.36 -6.96 6.70
C LEU A 115 -11.79 -7.10 8.12
N GLY A 116 -11.12 -6.08 8.66
CA GLY A 116 -10.51 -6.13 10.00
C GLY A 116 -9.19 -6.91 10.05
N ALA A 117 -8.63 -7.31 8.90
CA ALA A 117 -7.36 -8.00 8.83
C ALA A 117 -6.16 -7.03 8.89
N PHE A 118 -5.02 -7.55 9.34
CA PHE A 118 -3.74 -6.86 9.23
C PHE A 118 -3.20 -6.98 7.81
N LEU A 119 -2.39 -6.01 7.39
CA LEU A 119 -1.72 -6.08 6.09
C LEU A 119 -0.56 -7.09 6.14
N PRO A 120 -0.45 -8.02 5.16
CA PRO A 120 0.70 -8.89 5.04
C PRO A 120 2.02 -8.11 4.92
N GLN A 121 3.11 -8.68 5.43
CA GLN A 121 4.42 -8.02 5.44
C GLN A 121 4.92 -7.66 4.03
N TRP A 122 4.69 -8.53 3.04
CA TRP A 122 5.05 -8.24 1.64
C TRP A 122 4.32 -7.00 1.11
N LEU A 123 3.04 -6.85 1.45
CA LEU A 123 2.20 -5.75 1.01
C LEU A 123 2.63 -4.46 1.69
N MET A 124 2.86 -4.49 3.00
CA MET A 124 3.38 -3.35 3.75
C MET A 124 4.71 -2.86 3.16
N ARG A 125 5.67 -3.77 2.94
CA ARG A 125 7.00 -3.44 2.40
C ARG A 125 6.92 -2.88 0.97
N SER A 126 6.23 -3.57 0.07
CA SER A 126 6.09 -3.12 -1.33
C SER A 126 5.36 -1.78 -1.43
N TYR A 127 4.30 -1.60 -0.64
CA TYR A 127 3.48 -0.39 -0.68
C TYR A 127 4.20 0.83 -0.07
N LYS A 128 4.98 0.65 1.02
CA LYS A 128 5.87 1.70 1.55
C LYS A 128 6.82 2.23 0.48
N MET A 129 7.37 1.35 -0.37
CA MET A 129 8.28 1.73 -1.46
C MET A 129 7.59 2.48 -2.60
N ARG A 130 6.31 2.19 -2.86
CA ARG A 130 5.56 2.75 -4.00
C ARG A 130 4.86 4.05 -3.65
N ASN A 131 4.08 4.05 -2.57
CA ASN A 131 3.22 5.17 -2.21
C ASN A 131 2.91 5.18 -0.70
N PRO A 132 3.89 5.57 0.12
CA PRO A 132 3.74 5.55 1.58
C PRO A 132 2.69 6.55 2.09
N ALA A 133 2.47 7.65 1.36
CA ALA A 133 1.45 8.63 1.69
C ALA A 133 0.02 8.09 1.47
N GLU A 134 -0.21 7.26 0.45
CA GLU A 134 -1.49 6.58 0.28
C GLU A 134 -1.70 5.48 1.29
N LEU A 135 -0.67 4.68 1.55
CA LEU A 135 -0.69 3.65 2.58
C LEU A 135 -1.07 4.23 3.96
N LEU A 136 -0.44 5.33 4.37
CA LEU A 136 -0.76 6.02 5.62
C LEU A 136 -2.22 6.45 5.67
N ARG A 137 -2.74 7.03 4.58
CA ARG A 137 -4.15 7.45 4.50
C ARG A 137 -5.11 6.28 4.66
N ILE A 138 -4.84 5.12 4.03
CA ILE A 138 -5.76 3.98 4.13
C ILE A 138 -5.74 3.34 5.52
N ILE A 139 -4.58 3.22 6.16
CA ILE A 139 -4.45 2.70 7.53
C ILE A 139 -5.17 3.62 8.51
N LEU A 140 -4.93 4.94 8.43
CA LEU A 140 -5.62 5.93 9.26
C LEU A 140 -7.14 5.85 9.05
N SER A 141 -7.61 5.77 7.80
CA SER A 141 -9.04 5.68 7.51
C SER A 141 -9.73 4.41 8.03
N SER A 142 -8.95 3.36 8.32
CA SER A 142 -9.45 2.14 8.96
C SER A 142 -9.50 2.20 10.49
N GLY A 143 -9.11 3.34 11.10
CA GLY A 143 -9.11 3.52 12.55
C GLY A 143 -7.92 2.88 13.28
N ARG A 144 -6.91 2.37 12.55
CA ARG A 144 -5.72 1.74 13.13
C ARG A 144 -4.67 2.78 13.53
N LEU A 145 -4.96 3.54 14.58
CA LEU A 145 -4.17 4.71 14.98
C LEU A 145 -2.71 4.38 15.34
N LEU A 146 -2.46 3.29 16.07
CA LEU A 146 -1.10 2.90 16.47
C LEU A 146 -0.24 2.51 15.25
N GLU A 147 -0.80 1.70 14.35
CA GLU A 147 -0.12 1.29 13.11
C GLU A 147 0.14 2.48 12.18
N ALA A 148 -0.84 3.39 12.06
CA ALA A 148 -0.66 4.64 11.32
C ALA A 148 0.43 5.52 11.95
N CYS A 149 0.52 5.57 13.29
CA CYS A 149 1.54 6.31 14.01
C CYS A 149 2.95 5.77 13.74
N ASP A 150 3.14 4.45 13.87
CA ASP A 150 4.45 3.85 13.60
C ASP A 150 4.88 4.08 12.15
N LEU A 151 3.97 3.90 11.19
CA LEU A 151 4.24 4.21 9.78
C LEU A 151 4.59 5.69 9.56
N ALA A 152 3.86 6.61 10.19
CA ALA A 152 4.10 8.05 10.03
C ALA A 152 5.46 8.45 10.62
N VAL A 153 5.83 7.92 11.78
CA VAL A 153 7.14 8.16 12.40
C VAL A 153 8.26 7.63 11.51
N ASP A 154 8.17 6.38 11.04
CA ASP A 154 9.14 5.78 10.12
C ASP A 154 9.27 6.64 8.85
N TYR A 155 8.15 7.11 8.31
CA TYR A 155 8.16 7.88 7.06
C TYR A 155 8.78 9.27 7.25
N VAL A 156 8.50 9.94 8.37
CA VAL A 156 9.15 11.22 8.73
C VAL A 156 10.66 11.02 8.88
N ASN A 157 11.08 9.98 9.59
CA ASN A 157 12.50 9.65 9.77
C ASN A 157 13.18 9.35 8.43
N ALA A 158 12.52 8.62 7.53
CA ALA A 158 13.03 8.35 6.18
C ALA A 158 13.29 9.63 5.39
N ILE A 159 12.41 10.62 5.48
CA ILE A 159 12.62 11.91 4.81
C ILE A 159 13.77 12.70 5.43
N LEU A 160 13.96 12.56 6.75
CA LEU A 160 15.11 13.12 7.48
C LEU A 160 16.42 12.36 7.23
N GLY A 161 16.35 11.20 6.57
CA GLY A 161 17.49 10.45 6.07
C GLY A 161 17.75 9.10 6.76
N ASP A 162 16.87 8.66 7.65
CA ASP A 162 16.98 7.38 8.34
C ASP A 162 15.96 6.36 7.77
N GLY A 163 16.45 5.30 7.11
CA GLY A 163 15.58 4.28 6.51
C GLY A 163 14.96 4.67 5.17
N ILE A 164 15.65 5.51 4.39
CA ILE A 164 15.25 5.99 3.05
C ILE A 164 14.91 4.80 2.12
N GLU A 165 15.69 3.72 2.20
CA GLU A 165 15.61 2.52 1.38
C GLU A 165 14.31 1.72 1.56
N TYR A 166 13.52 2.02 2.61
CA TYR A 166 12.23 1.38 2.87
C TYR A 166 11.04 2.15 2.30
N PHE A 167 11.24 3.37 1.80
CA PHE A 167 10.18 4.29 1.37
C PHE A 167 10.27 4.72 -0.09
N GLY A 168 11.14 4.08 -0.89
CA GLY A 168 11.31 4.39 -2.32
C GLY A 168 11.82 5.82 -2.58
N LEU A 169 12.35 6.48 -1.56
CA LEU A 169 12.87 7.83 -1.66
C LEU A 169 14.25 7.80 -2.32
N LYS A 170 14.48 8.68 -3.30
CA LYS A 170 15.78 8.75 -4.01
C LYS A 170 16.86 9.47 -3.18
N GLN A 171 16.45 10.42 -2.35
CA GLN A 171 17.34 11.25 -1.54
C GLN A 171 16.57 11.79 -0.33
N PRO A 172 17.28 12.07 0.79
CA PRO A 172 16.67 12.74 1.93
C PRO A 172 16.47 14.23 1.64
N ILE A 173 15.82 14.94 2.56
CA ILE A 173 15.67 16.39 2.44
C ILE A 173 17.03 17.10 2.53
N VAL A 174 17.47 17.67 1.41
CA VAL A 174 18.74 18.40 1.29
C VAL A 174 18.57 19.66 0.45
N ALA A 175 19.35 20.70 0.73
CA ALA A 175 19.20 22.04 0.11
C ALA A 175 19.41 22.05 -1.42
N THR A 176 20.09 21.04 -1.95
CA THR A 176 20.40 20.87 -3.37
C THR A 176 19.52 19.83 -4.07
N GLY A 177 18.61 19.18 -3.33
CA GLY A 177 17.81 18.05 -3.79
C GLY A 177 16.45 18.45 -4.35
N VAL A 178 15.75 17.45 -4.90
CA VAL A 178 14.35 17.56 -5.31
C VAL A 178 13.48 17.62 -4.05
N PRO A 179 12.50 18.54 -3.97
CA PRO A 179 11.65 18.66 -2.79
C PRO A 179 10.85 17.36 -2.54
N VAL A 180 10.97 16.82 -1.33
CA VAL A 180 10.19 15.68 -0.83
C VAL A 180 9.17 16.21 0.16
N TRP A 181 7.89 15.99 -0.11
CA TRP A 181 6.79 16.50 0.72
C TRP A 181 6.14 15.38 1.52
N LEU A 182 5.96 15.63 2.82
CA LEU A 182 5.13 14.78 3.68
C LEU A 182 3.63 15.01 3.39
N PRO A 183 2.77 13.99 3.59
CA PRO A 183 1.33 14.17 3.62
C PRO A 183 0.91 14.87 4.93
N PHE A 184 1.26 16.15 5.06
CA PHE A 184 1.15 16.93 6.29
C PHE A 184 -0.26 16.88 6.89
N ASN A 185 -1.29 17.13 6.07
CA ASN A 185 -2.69 17.07 6.52
C ASN A 185 -3.09 15.70 7.09
N THR A 186 -2.53 14.60 6.56
CA THR A 186 -2.81 13.24 7.07
C THR A 186 -2.13 13.02 8.42
N ILE A 187 -0.92 13.53 8.59
CA ILE A 187 -0.18 13.44 9.85
C ILE A 187 -0.81 14.33 10.93
N GLU A 188 -1.27 15.53 10.56
CA GLU A 188 -2.00 16.41 11.48
C GLU A 188 -3.32 15.79 11.93
N LEU A 189 -4.08 15.21 10.99
CA LEU A 189 -5.29 14.45 11.33
C LEU A 189 -4.96 13.32 12.31
N LEU A 190 -3.94 12.51 12.02
CA LEU A 190 -3.50 11.44 12.92
C LEU A 190 -3.09 11.97 14.31
N LEU A 191 -2.36 13.08 14.38
CA LEU A 191 -2.02 13.72 15.66
C LEU A 191 -3.26 14.17 16.44
N MET A 192 -4.27 14.70 15.75
CA MET A 192 -5.54 15.09 16.37
C MET A 192 -6.28 13.87 16.92
N GLU A 193 -6.42 12.81 16.11
CA GLU A 193 -7.07 11.56 16.55
C GLU A 193 -6.33 10.92 17.74
N LEU A 194 -5.00 10.85 17.71
CA LEU A 194 -4.18 10.35 18.83
C LEU A 194 -4.34 11.21 20.09
N LYS A 195 -4.44 12.53 19.95
CA LYS A 195 -4.64 13.47 21.06
C LYS A 195 -6.01 13.29 21.74
N GLU A 196 -7.03 12.94 20.97
CA GLU A 196 -8.33 12.61 21.53
C GLU A 196 -8.31 11.23 22.18
N ALA A 197 -7.76 10.21 21.50
CA ALA A 197 -7.66 8.85 22.01
C ALA A 197 -6.86 8.73 23.32
N MET A 198 -5.80 9.54 23.48
CA MET A 198 -4.98 9.52 24.70
C MET A 198 -5.70 10.01 25.96
N LYS A 199 -6.86 10.69 25.82
CA LYS A 199 -7.68 11.09 26.98
C LYS A 199 -8.35 9.88 27.63
N GLU A 200 -8.60 8.83 26.85
CA GLU A 200 -9.31 7.63 27.27
C GLU A 200 -8.34 6.48 27.57
N ASP A 201 -7.28 6.35 26.77
CA ASP A 201 -6.33 5.24 26.88
C ASP A 201 -4.87 5.75 26.87
N ASN A 202 -4.13 5.37 27.92
CA ASN A 202 -2.75 5.76 28.12
C ASN A 202 -1.79 5.15 27.08
N THR A 203 -2.19 4.11 26.35
CA THR A 203 -1.38 3.52 25.26
C THR A 203 -1.04 4.54 24.16
N TYR A 204 -1.94 5.50 23.90
CA TYR A 204 -1.74 6.51 22.85
C TYR A 204 -0.82 7.67 23.26
N VAL A 205 -0.51 7.84 24.54
CA VAL A 205 0.33 8.94 25.04
C VAL A 205 1.74 8.85 24.46
N GLU A 206 2.33 7.65 24.45
CA GLU A 206 3.66 7.43 23.89
C GLU A 206 3.68 7.66 22.38
N SER A 207 2.71 7.09 21.66
CA SER A 207 2.56 7.24 20.21
C SER A 207 2.40 8.70 19.79
N TYR A 208 1.54 9.47 20.49
CA TYR A 208 1.38 10.90 20.26
C TYR A 208 2.70 11.66 20.46
N GLY A 209 3.40 11.39 21.57
CA GLY A 209 4.69 12.04 21.87
C GLY A 209 5.76 11.74 20.81
N ARG A 210 5.86 10.49 20.37
CA ARG A 210 6.80 10.05 19.32
C ARG A 210 6.52 10.77 17.99
N LEU A 211 5.27 10.76 17.53
CA LEU A 211 4.89 11.39 16.26
C LEU A 211 5.06 12.91 16.31
N LYS A 212 4.66 13.56 17.41
CA LYS A 212 4.80 15.00 17.59
C LYS A 212 6.27 15.42 17.54
N LYS A 213 7.14 14.71 18.25
CA LYS A 213 8.59 14.95 18.24
C LYS A 213 9.19 14.79 16.85
N ALA A 214 8.82 13.74 16.12
CA ALA A 214 9.29 13.50 14.76
C ALA A 214 8.86 14.64 13.81
N LEU A 215 7.60 15.07 13.90
CA LEU A 215 7.07 16.15 13.08
C LEU A 215 7.73 17.49 13.39
N ASP A 216 7.96 17.80 14.67
CA ASP A 216 8.62 19.06 15.06
C ASP A 216 10.07 19.11 14.54
N LEU A 217 10.80 17.99 14.64
CA LEU A 217 12.14 17.87 14.06
C LEU A 217 12.13 18.03 12.53
N TYR A 218 11.10 17.50 11.87
CA TYR A 218 10.91 17.71 10.43
C TYR A 218 10.71 19.18 10.09
N VAL A 219 9.80 19.87 10.78
CA VAL A 219 9.52 21.29 10.51
C VAL A 219 10.76 22.14 10.72
N GLU A 220 11.51 21.92 11.81
CA GLU A 220 12.78 22.61 12.07
C GLU A 220 13.79 22.39 10.93
N THR A 221 13.91 21.14 10.47
CA THR A 221 14.84 20.76 9.40
C THR A 221 14.45 21.39 8.07
N VAL A 222 13.15 21.39 7.72
CA VAL A 222 12.63 22.00 6.48
C VAL A 222 12.88 23.50 6.46
N VAL A 223 12.64 24.20 7.57
CA VAL A 223 12.89 25.64 7.68
C VAL A 223 14.36 25.94 7.43
N ARG A 224 15.27 25.24 8.13
CA ARG A 224 16.72 25.40 7.95
C ARG A 224 17.16 25.11 6.51
N VAL A 225 16.74 23.98 5.95
CA VAL A 225 17.10 23.59 4.57
C VAL A 225 16.55 24.57 3.54
N SER A 226 15.37 25.14 3.78
CA SER A 226 14.79 26.17 2.92
C SER A 226 15.59 27.46 2.94
N GLU A 227 16.02 27.92 4.12
CA GLU A 227 16.91 29.08 4.27
C GLU A 227 18.25 28.86 3.56
N ASP A 228 18.85 27.69 3.75
CA ASP A 228 20.12 27.32 3.11
C ASP A 228 19.99 27.26 1.59
N MET A 229 18.88 26.72 1.06
CA MET A 229 18.61 26.70 -0.38
C MET A 229 18.51 28.12 -0.95
N VAL A 230 17.84 29.05 -0.26
CA VAL A 230 17.75 30.46 -0.67
C VAL A 230 19.14 31.10 -0.68
N ARG A 231 19.92 30.93 0.39
CA ARG A 231 21.29 31.45 0.48
C ARG A 231 22.20 30.91 -0.62
N PHE A 232 22.09 29.61 -0.91
CA PHE A 232 22.86 28.96 -1.98
C PHE A 232 22.52 29.54 -3.36
N LYS A 233 21.22 29.68 -3.68
CA LYS A 233 20.77 30.27 -4.94
C LYS A 233 21.21 31.73 -5.09
N VAL A 234 21.08 32.53 -4.05
CA VAL A 234 21.52 33.94 -4.04
C VAL A 234 23.04 34.04 -4.25
N SER A 235 23.82 33.19 -3.57
CA SER A 235 25.28 33.17 -3.70
C SER A 235 25.73 32.76 -5.10
N LYS A 236 25.07 31.77 -5.70
CA LYS A 236 25.34 31.33 -7.08
C LYS A 236 25.07 32.44 -8.10
N LEU A 237 23.93 33.13 -7.98
CA LEU A 237 23.58 34.24 -8.86
C LEU A 237 24.57 35.42 -8.75
N ALA A 238 25.07 35.69 -7.54
CA ALA A 238 26.07 36.73 -7.30
C ALA A 238 27.45 36.40 -7.89
N ILE A 239 27.78 35.11 -8.08
CA ILE A 239 29.00 34.65 -8.74
C ILE A 239 28.85 34.77 -10.27
N GLU A 240 27.71 34.37 -10.83
CA GLU A 240 27.42 34.47 -12.26
C GLU A 240 27.40 35.93 -12.78
N HIS A 241 27.01 36.89 -11.94
CA HIS A 241 27.06 38.33 -12.27
C HIS A 241 28.45 38.98 -12.10
N LYS A 242 29.45 38.23 -11.61
CA LYS A 242 30.84 38.70 -11.43
C LYS A 242 31.84 38.12 -12.43
N THR A 243 31.41 37.21 -13.30
CA THR A 243 32.19 36.72 -14.44
C THR A 243 31.88 37.56 -15.69
N PRO A 244 32.87 38.28 -16.27
CA PRO A 244 32.70 39.09 -17.48
C PRO A 244 32.52 38.23 -18.75
#